data_AF-A0A7W1YUC3-F1
#
_entry.id   AF-A0A7W1YUC3-F1
#
_cell.length_a   1.000
_cell.length_b   1.000
_cell.length_c   1.000
_cell.angle_alpha   90.00
_cell.angle_beta   90.00
_cell.angle_gamma   90.00
#
_symmetry.space_group_name_H-M   'P 1'
#
loop_
_entity.id
_entity.type
_entity.pdbx_description
1 polymer ?
#
loop_
_entity_poly.entity_id
_entity_poly.type
_entity_poly.pdbx_seq_one_letter_code
_entity_poly.pdbx_strand_id
1 'polypeptide(L)'
;MSRTNIDIDDELVTMAMRLYNLRTKREAVNYALRQLVGDPMTLEEALAMKGVGWEGDLDAIKGGGPIEDLDDIDLDLLPQDLGDLDARDDR
;
A
#
# COMPACT_ATOMS: atom_id res chain seq x y z
N MET A 1 -24.96 -2.91 0.17
CA MET A 1 -23.83 -3.51 -0.57
C MET A 1 -24.43 -4.41 -1.64
N SER A 2 -24.07 -4.24 -2.92
CA SER A 2 -24.52 -5.12 -3.99
C SER A 2 -23.64 -6.38 -4.04
N ARG A 3 -24.19 -7.47 -4.59
CA ARG A 3 -23.40 -8.67 -4.89
C ARG A 3 -22.79 -8.49 -6.28
N THR A 4 -21.48 -8.66 -6.37
CA THR A 4 -20.74 -8.62 -7.63
C THR A 4 -19.92 -9.90 -7.72
N ASN A 5 -19.84 -10.48 -8.92
CA ASN A 5 -18.96 -11.62 -9.20
C ASN A 5 -17.73 -11.08 -9.94
N ILE A 6 -16.56 -11.26 -9.35
CA ILE A 6 -15.27 -10.81 -9.89
C ILE A 6 -14.23 -11.90 -9.60
N ASP A 7 -13.30 -12.09 -10.51
CA ASP A 7 -12.12 -12.93 -10.27
C ASP A 7 -11.08 -12.09 -9.53
N ILE A 8 -10.47 -12.70 -8.50
CA ILE A 8 -9.47 -12.05 -7.65
C ILE A 8 -8.37 -13.05 -7.38
N ASP A 9 -7.13 -12.58 -7.32
CA ASP A 9 -6.00 -13.40 -6.92
C ASP A 9 -6.12 -13.81 -5.43
N ASP A 10 -6.20 -15.11 -5.19
CA ASP A 10 -6.36 -15.69 -3.85
C ASP A 10 -5.12 -15.55 -2.97
N GLU A 11 -3.92 -15.50 -3.56
CA GLU A 11 -2.67 -15.32 -2.82
C GLU A 11 -2.57 -13.90 -2.30
N LEU A 12 -2.88 -12.90 -3.14
CA LEU A 12 -2.93 -11.49 -2.74
C LEU A 12 -3.98 -11.24 -1.66
N VAL A 13 -5.17 -11.82 -1.80
CA VAL A 13 -6.22 -11.70 -0.78
C VAL A 13 -5.78 -12.35 0.53
N THR A 14 -5.12 -13.51 0.48
CA THR A 14 -4.60 -14.18 1.68
C THR A 14 -3.51 -13.35 2.37
N MET A 15 -2.62 -12.74 1.59
CA MET A 15 -1.59 -11.85 2.13
C MET A 15 -2.22 -10.61 2.79
N ALA A 16 -3.17 -9.95 2.12
CA ALA A 16 -3.89 -8.81 2.69
C ALA A 16 -4.65 -9.18 3.97
N MET A 17 -5.29 -10.35 4.01
CA MET A 17 -5.97 -10.83 5.21
C MET A 17 -5.01 -11.04 6.39
N ARG A 18 -3.80 -11.56 6.14
CA ARG A 18 -2.77 -11.74 7.18
C ARG A 18 -2.20 -10.42 7.66
N LEU A 19 -1.82 -9.53 6.73
CA LEU A 19 -1.22 -8.23 7.04
C LEU A 19 -2.16 -7.34 7.88
N TYR A 20 -3.45 -7.34 7.53
CA TYR A 20 -4.45 -6.48 8.17
C TYR A 20 -5.38 -7.22 9.14
N ASN A 21 -5.06 -8.48 9.47
CA ASN A 21 -5.80 -9.34 10.40
C ASN A 21 -7.32 -9.44 10.10
N LEU A 22 -7.66 -9.65 8.83
CA LEU A 22 -9.04 -9.70 8.33
C LEU A 22 -9.55 -11.15 8.27
N ARG A 23 -10.84 -11.36 8.53
CA ARG A 23 -11.41 -12.71 8.70
C ARG A 23 -11.96 -13.28 7.40
N THR A 24 -12.27 -12.42 6.42
CA THR A 24 -12.90 -12.84 5.16
C THR A 24 -12.33 -12.12 3.94
N LYS A 25 -12.38 -12.78 2.77
CA LYS A 25 -12.02 -12.16 1.47
C LYS A 25 -12.81 -10.88 1.21
N ARG A 26 -14.10 -10.86 1.58
CA ARG A 26 -14.97 -9.67 1.47
C ARG A 26 -14.46 -8.50 2.31
N GLU A 27 -13.94 -8.77 3.52
CA GLU A 27 -13.35 -7.72 4.35
C GLU A 27 -12.06 -7.19 3.73
N ALA A 28 -11.19 -8.06 3.20
CA ALA A 28 -9.98 -7.65 2.49
C ALA A 28 -10.27 -6.73 1.30
N VAL A 29 -11.23 -7.11 0.45
CA VAL A 29 -11.64 -6.28 -0.70
C VAL A 29 -12.21 -4.94 -0.26
N ASN A 30 -13.10 -4.93 0.74
CA ASN A 30 -13.67 -3.67 1.24
C ASN A 30 -12.61 -2.77 1.89
N TYR A 31 -11.66 -3.37 2.61
CA TYR A 31 -10.56 -2.64 3.21
C TYR A 31 -9.66 -2.01 2.14
N ALA A 32 -9.26 -2.79 1.13
CA ALA A 32 -8.46 -2.30 0.01
C ALA A 32 -9.15 -1.15 -0.73
N LEU A 33 -10.45 -1.25 -1.01
CA LEU A 33 -11.21 -0.17 -1.66
C LEU A 33 -11.26 1.10 -0.81
N ARG A 34 -11.45 0.97 0.52
CA ARG A 34 -11.42 2.14 1.43
C ARG A 34 -10.05 2.79 1.47
N GLN A 35 -8.99 1.98 1.46
CA GLN A 35 -7.63 2.48 1.45
C GLN A 35 -7.31 3.18 0.13
N LEU A 36 -7.78 2.64 -1.00
CA LEU A 36 -7.59 3.22 -2.33
C LEU A 36 -8.32 4.54 -2.49
N VAL A 37 -9.58 4.60 -2.06
CA VAL A 37 -10.37 5.83 -2.14
C VAL A 37 -9.86 6.85 -1.12
N GLY A 38 -9.32 6.39 0.00
CA GLY A 38 -8.97 7.24 1.13
C GLY A 38 -10.19 7.98 1.68
N ASP A 39 -9.98 8.75 2.75
CA ASP A 39 -10.76 9.98 2.95
C ASP A 39 -9.76 11.11 2.69
N PRO A 40 -9.54 11.49 1.42
CA PRO A 40 -8.60 12.54 1.12
C PRO A 40 -9.12 13.78 1.82
N MET A 41 -8.35 14.25 2.79
CA MET A 41 -8.56 15.54 3.41
C MET A 41 -8.78 16.55 2.28
N THR A 42 -9.89 17.27 2.33
CA THR A 42 -10.21 18.23 1.29
C THR A 42 -9.05 19.23 1.18
N LEU A 43 -8.85 19.82 0.00
CA LEU A 43 -7.80 20.83 -0.17
C LEU A 43 -7.92 21.95 0.89
N GLU A 44 -9.15 22.30 1.27
CA GLU A 44 -9.43 23.28 2.31
C GLU A 44 -8.99 22.81 3.70
N GLU A 45 -9.30 21.57 4.09
CA GLU A 45 -8.87 20.98 5.36
C GLU A 45 -7.34 20.83 5.43
N ALA A 46 -6.71 20.41 4.33
CA ALA A 46 -5.25 20.31 4.23
C ALA A 46 -4.57 21.68 4.31
N LEU A 47 -5.17 22.71 3.72
CA LEU A 47 -4.70 24.09 3.82
C LEU A 47 -4.99 24.70 5.19
N ALA A 48 -6.05 24.31 5.88
CA ALA A 48 -6.32 24.73 7.26
C ALA A 48 -5.27 24.19 8.25
N MET A 49 -4.66 23.04 7.94
CA MET A 49 -3.50 22.52 8.65
C MET A 49 -2.18 23.23 8.30
N LYS A 50 -2.14 24.09 7.27
CA LYS A 50 -0.94 24.85 6.93
C LYS A 50 -0.59 25.81 8.07
N GLY A 51 0.50 25.51 8.77
CA GLY A 51 0.97 26.31 9.90
C GLY A 51 0.63 25.72 11.26
N VAL A 52 -0.03 24.54 11.34
CA VAL A 52 0.11 23.70 12.53
C VAL A 52 1.57 23.26 12.57
N GLY A 53 2.34 23.89 13.45
CA GLY A 53 3.77 23.64 13.55
C GLY A 53 4.02 22.15 13.78
N TRP A 54 4.99 21.60 13.07
CA TRP A 54 5.53 20.29 13.40
C TRP A 54 6.73 20.50 14.31
N GLU A 55 6.67 19.96 15.54
CA GLU A 55 7.69 20.15 16.58
C GLU A 55 8.87 19.18 16.49
N GLY A 56 8.93 18.35 15.45
CA GLY A 56 10.04 17.42 15.29
C GLY A 56 11.29 18.09 14.71
N ASP A 57 12.41 17.37 14.78
CA ASP A 57 13.64 17.72 14.10
C ASP A 57 13.74 16.91 12.79
N LEU A 58 13.70 17.59 11.64
CA LEU A 58 13.79 16.96 10.33
C LEU A 58 15.15 16.30 10.11
N ASP A 59 16.21 16.88 10.68
CA ASP A 59 17.57 16.40 10.50
C ASP A 59 17.80 15.13 11.34
N ALA A 60 17.15 15.03 12.51
CA ALA A 60 17.15 13.81 13.31
C ALA A 60 16.44 12.63 12.62
N ILE A 61 15.38 12.88 11.83
CA ILE A 61 14.65 11.83 11.10
C ILE A 61 15.37 11.44 9.81
N LYS A 62 15.95 12.42 9.11
CA LYS A 62 16.76 12.17 7.90
C LYS A 62 18.10 11.51 8.20
N GLY A 63 18.54 11.55 9.46
CA GLY A 63 19.78 10.96 9.96
C GLY A 63 19.80 9.43 10.09
N GLY A 64 18.92 8.72 9.39
CA GLY A 64 19.20 7.33 9.07
C GLY A 64 20.48 7.31 8.25
N GLY A 65 21.55 6.70 8.79
CA GLY A 65 22.77 6.45 8.02
C GLY A 65 22.45 5.69 6.72
N PRO A 66 23.48 5.41 5.88
CA PRO A 66 23.31 4.40 4.83
C PRO A 66 22.61 3.20 5.46
N ILE A 67 21.59 2.65 4.82
CA ILE A 67 21.03 1.38 5.27
C ILE A 67 22.16 0.37 5.03
N GLU A 68 23.01 0.16 6.03
CA GLU A 68 24.20 -0.68 5.98
C GLU A 68 23.83 -2.16 5.72
N ASP A 69 22.55 -2.49 5.86
CA ASP A 69 22.00 -3.83 5.66
C ASP A 69 21.30 -4.04 4.29
N LEU A 70 21.39 -3.09 3.34
CA LEU A 70 20.91 -3.34 1.96
C LEU A 70 21.83 -4.28 1.17
N ASP A 71 23.08 -4.46 1.62
CA ASP A 71 24.05 -5.33 0.95
C ASP A 71 23.71 -6.84 1.13
N ASP A 72 22.90 -7.18 2.15
CA ASP A 72 22.38 -8.54 2.38
C ASP A 72 21.05 -8.82 1.65
N ILE A 73 20.48 -7.82 0.98
CA ILE A 73 19.36 -8.07 0.06
C ILE A 73 19.95 -8.72 -1.18
N ASP A 74 19.81 -10.04 -1.25
CA ASP A 74 20.10 -10.79 -2.46
C ASP A 74 19.10 -10.36 -3.56
N LEU A 75 19.48 -9.35 -4.33
CA LEU A 75 18.68 -8.80 -5.44
C LEU A 75 18.38 -9.87 -6.50
N ASP A 76 19.10 -10.99 -6.49
CA ASP A 76 18.85 -12.17 -7.32
C ASP A 76 17.66 -13.01 -6.83
N LEU A 77 17.24 -12.85 -5.56
CA LEU A 77 16.04 -13.47 -4.97
C LEU A 77 14.82 -12.56 -5.01
N LEU A 78 14.97 -11.30 -5.43
CA LEU A 78 13.80 -10.50 -5.79
C LEU A 78 13.13 -11.14 -7.01
N PRO A 79 11.79 -11.26 -7.03
CA PRO A 79 11.07 -11.69 -8.21
C PRO A 79 11.46 -10.80 -9.39
N GLN A 80 12.20 -11.34 -10.35
CA GLN A 80 12.65 -10.64 -11.56
C GLN A 80 11.48 -10.44 -12.55
N ASP A 81 10.34 -11.04 -12.27
CA ASP A 81 9.13 -11.06 -13.07
C ASP A 81 8.08 -10.06 -12.56
N LEU A 82 8.49 -8.82 -12.32
CA LEU A 82 7.57 -7.68 -12.47
C LEU A 82 7.44 -7.26 -13.96
N GLY A 83 7.55 -8.24 -14.87
CA GLY A 83 7.66 -8.03 -16.33
C GLY A 83 6.36 -8.21 -17.11
N ASP A 84 5.32 -8.82 -16.53
CA ASP A 84 4.16 -9.28 -17.31
C ASP A 84 2.79 -8.70 -16.86
N LEU A 85 2.78 -7.61 -16.08
CA LEU A 85 1.52 -6.96 -15.68
C LEU A 85 0.83 -6.17 -16.81
N ASP A 86 1.30 -6.26 -18.06
CA ASP A 86 0.81 -5.46 -19.19
C ASP A 86 0.33 -6.26 -20.41
N ALA A 87 -0.12 -7.52 -20.25
CA ALA A 87 -0.57 -8.30 -21.39
C ALA A 87 -1.80 -9.18 -21.14
N ARG A 88 -2.91 -8.62 -20.62
CA ARG A 88 -4.26 -9.17 -20.86
C ARG A 88 -5.30 -8.05 -21.02
N ASP A 89 -5.14 -7.31 -22.10
CA ASP A 89 -6.26 -6.73 -22.86
C ASP A 89 -6.41 -7.55 -24.16
N ASP A 90 -7.64 -7.63 -24.68
CA ASP A 90 -8.10 -8.37 -25.87
C ASP A 90 -8.30 -9.90 -25.77
N ARG A 91 -9.42 -10.31 -25.16
CA ARG A 91 -10.58 -10.91 -25.88
C ARG A 91 -11.75 -11.30 -24.98
#